data_AF-A0A536TMX5-F1
#
_entry.id   AF-A0A536TMX5-F1
#
_cell.length_a   1.000
_cell.length_b   1.000
_cell.length_c   1.000
_cell.angle_alpha   90.00
_cell.angle_beta   90.00
_cell.angle_gamma   90.00
#
_symmetry.space_group_name_H-M   'P 1'
#
loop_
_entity.id
_entity.type
_entity.pdbx_description
1 polymer ?
#
loop_
_entity_poly.entity_id
_entity_poly.type
_entity_poly.pdbx_seq_one_letter_code
_entity_poly.pdbx_strand_id
1 'polypeptide(L)'
;GDVLSYLFLCSATLKRFEDEGRQGADAALMHWAIWDAMFKAQTALEGVISNFPNHLIAMVMRRTVFPLGRPYVIPSDNLGHEVAKLLIEPSPTRDRLTAGMYLSPAESDVVGAIESAVEATLAAEPIEARIRDAQKAGRFSVKLGEDRAAAAQAASVITADEFAIVCRARKLADQVIRVDDFAPDLGVSEMQPPAVSPAPPARKAAA
;
A
#
# COMPACT_ATOMS: atom_id res chain seq x y z
N GLY A 1 -6.24 -25.43 4.13
CA GLY A 1 -5.17 -25.53 5.13
C GLY A 1 -5.17 -24.34 6.07
N ASP A 2 -6.26 -23.58 6.13
CA ASP A 2 -6.13 -22.14 6.37
C ASP A 2 -6.15 -21.84 7.87
N VAL A 3 -6.90 -22.63 8.65
CA VAL A 3 -6.95 -22.53 10.11
C VAL A 3 -5.57 -22.75 10.75
N LEU A 4 -4.86 -23.81 10.34
CA LEU A 4 -3.52 -24.10 10.87
C LEU A 4 -2.51 -23.02 10.47
N SER A 5 -2.59 -22.51 9.24
CA SER A 5 -1.75 -21.39 8.79
C SER A 5 -1.98 -20.13 9.63
N TYR A 6 -3.24 -19.78 9.92
CA TYR A 6 -3.53 -18.61 10.76
C TYR A 6 -3.09 -18.80 12.22
N LEU A 7 -3.24 -20.00 12.79
CA LEU A 7 -2.72 -20.30 14.13
C LEU A 7 -1.18 -20.20 14.18
N PHE A 8 -0.51 -20.64 13.12
CA PHE A 8 0.93 -20.47 12.97
C PHE A 8 1.31 -18.99 12.90
N LEU A 9 0.61 -18.19 12.10
CA LEU A 9 0.85 -16.74 12.00
C LEU A 9 0.65 -16.03 13.35
N CYS A 10 -0.39 -16.36 14.11
CA CYS A 10 -0.58 -15.85 15.48
C CYS A 10 0.60 -16.21 16.38
N SER A 11 1.03 -17.47 16.36
CA SER A 11 2.13 -17.96 17.18
C SER A 11 3.46 -17.29 16.82
N ALA A 12 3.76 -17.17 15.54
CA ALA A 12 4.95 -16.50 15.03
C ALA A 12 4.95 -15.00 15.37
N THR A 13 3.80 -14.33 15.25
CA THR A 13 3.65 -12.91 15.60
C THR A 13 3.91 -12.68 17.09
N LEU A 14 3.30 -13.50 17.96
CA LEU A 14 3.53 -13.44 19.41
C LEU A 14 4.98 -13.74 19.76
N LYS A 15 5.59 -14.76 19.14
CA LYS A 15 6.98 -15.13 19.38
C LYS A 15 7.93 -13.99 18.99
N ARG A 16 7.73 -13.39 17.82
CA ARG A 16 8.52 -12.24 17.36
C ARG A 16 8.39 -11.06 18.32
N PHE A 17 7.16 -10.72 18.72
CA PHE A 17 6.91 -9.62 19.66
C PHE A 17 7.58 -9.86 21.02
N GLU A 18 7.58 -11.10 21.51
CA GLU A 18 8.31 -11.50 22.72
C GLU A 18 9.83 -11.35 22.55
N ASP A 19 10.38 -11.86 21.46
CA ASP A 19 11.83 -11.87 21.18
C ASP A 19 12.40 -10.46 20.98
N GLU A 20 11.61 -9.55 20.42
CA GLU A 20 11.98 -8.15 20.24
C GLU A 20 11.81 -7.31 21.52
N GLY A 21 11.38 -7.94 22.63
CA GLY A 21 11.31 -7.32 23.96
C GLY A 21 9.97 -6.64 24.28
N ARG A 22 8.88 -7.05 23.62
CA ARG A 22 7.51 -6.51 23.81
C ARG A 22 7.44 -5.00 23.64
N GLN A 23 7.99 -4.50 22.54
CA GLN A 23 8.08 -3.06 22.29
C GLN A 23 6.69 -2.45 22.19
N GLY A 24 6.36 -1.50 23.07
CA GLY A 24 5.02 -0.90 23.11
C GLY A 24 4.59 -0.24 21.80
N ALA A 25 5.54 0.28 21.02
CA ALA A 25 5.29 0.86 19.70
C ALA A 25 4.77 -0.15 18.67
N ASP A 26 5.11 -1.44 18.82
CA ASP A 26 4.72 -2.50 17.88
C ASP A 26 3.43 -3.21 18.31
N ALA A 27 2.89 -2.88 19.49
CA ALA A 27 1.72 -3.53 20.05
C ALA A 27 0.50 -3.41 19.13
N ALA A 28 0.31 -2.26 18.48
CA ALA A 28 -0.80 -2.05 17.55
C ALA A 28 -0.74 -3.03 16.35
N LEU A 29 0.45 -3.22 15.77
CA LEU A 29 0.67 -4.18 14.68
C LEU A 29 0.39 -5.61 15.13
N MET A 30 0.92 -6.00 16.29
CA MET A 30 0.72 -7.33 16.87
C MET A 30 -0.76 -7.60 17.15
N HIS A 31 -1.45 -6.66 17.82
CA HIS A 31 -2.88 -6.80 18.13
C HIS A 31 -3.71 -6.92 16.87
N TRP A 32 -3.47 -6.06 15.88
CA TRP A 32 -4.21 -6.09 14.62
C TRP A 32 -4.02 -7.43 13.88
N ALA A 33 -2.77 -7.91 13.79
CA ALA A 33 -2.45 -9.17 13.11
C ALA A 33 -3.09 -10.39 13.80
N ILE A 34 -3.10 -10.43 15.14
CA ILE A 34 -3.74 -11.52 15.90
C ILE A 34 -5.25 -11.49 15.70
N TRP A 35 -5.90 -10.33 15.79
CA TRP A 35 -7.36 -10.22 15.60
C TRP A 35 -7.77 -10.65 14.19
N ASP A 36 -7.06 -10.17 13.16
CA ASP A 36 -7.33 -10.54 11.78
C ASP A 36 -7.13 -12.05 11.54
N ALA A 37 -6.01 -12.62 12.00
CA ALA A 37 -5.73 -14.05 11.84
C ALA A 37 -6.73 -14.93 12.60
N MET A 38 -7.11 -14.57 13.84
CA MET A 38 -8.11 -15.31 14.61
C MET A 38 -9.51 -15.23 13.99
N PHE A 39 -9.89 -14.05 13.46
CA PHE A 39 -11.14 -13.89 12.73
C PHE A 39 -11.18 -14.74 11.45
N LYS A 40 -10.09 -14.75 10.68
CA LYS A 40 -9.97 -15.58 9.46
C LYS A 40 -9.95 -17.08 9.78
N ALA A 41 -9.26 -17.50 10.84
CA ALA A 41 -9.27 -18.88 11.32
C ALA A 41 -10.69 -19.32 11.71
N GLN A 42 -11.41 -18.50 12.47
CA GLN A 42 -12.80 -18.75 12.85
C GLN A 42 -13.70 -18.88 11.60
N THR A 43 -13.55 -17.97 10.64
CA THR A 43 -14.33 -17.96 9.39
C THR A 43 -14.05 -19.19 8.53
N ALA A 44 -12.78 -19.59 8.40
CA ALA A 44 -12.40 -20.79 7.67
C ALA A 44 -12.98 -22.06 8.32
N LEU A 45 -12.94 -22.15 9.64
CA LEU A 45 -13.51 -23.28 10.38
C LEU A 45 -15.03 -23.37 10.21
N GLU A 46 -15.71 -22.22 10.20
CA GLU A 46 -17.14 -22.16 9.89
C GLU A 46 -17.45 -22.55 8.45
N GLY A 47 -16.65 -22.10 7.48
CA GLY A 47 -16.80 -22.49 6.08
C GLY A 47 -16.72 -24.01 5.92
N VAL A 48 -15.77 -24.65 6.62
CA VAL A 48 -15.64 -26.11 6.64
C VAL A 48 -16.87 -26.78 7.25
N ILE A 49 -17.33 -26.33 8.43
CA ILE A 49 -18.53 -26.89 9.09
C ILE A 49 -19.78 -26.74 8.23
N SER A 50 -19.94 -25.58 7.59
CA SER A 50 -21.12 -25.25 6.78
C SER A 50 -21.16 -26.02 5.46
N ASN A 51 -20.02 -26.49 4.96
CA ASN A 51 -19.92 -27.27 3.73
C ASN A 51 -20.18 -28.77 3.94
N PHE A 52 -20.47 -29.24 5.16
CA PHE A 52 -20.79 -30.64 5.38
C PHE A 52 -22.15 -31.00 4.76
N PRO A 53 -22.25 -32.13 4.04
CA PRO A 53 -23.48 -32.53 3.35
C PRO A 53 -24.62 -32.89 4.31
N ASN A 54 -24.31 -33.23 5.57
CA ASN A 54 -25.30 -33.55 6.58
C ASN A 54 -25.45 -32.41 7.59
N HIS A 55 -26.58 -31.71 7.53
CA HIS A 55 -26.89 -30.57 8.39
C HIS A 55 -26.91 -30.90 9.89
N LEU A 56 -27.25 -32.13 10.28
CA LEU A 56 -27.23 -32.57 11.69
C LEU A 56 -25.80 -32.64 12.22
N ILE A 57 -24.88 -33.21 11.43
CA ILE A 57 -23.46 -33.30 11.78
C ILE A 57 -22.86 -31.90 11.86
N ALA A 58 -23.18 -31.03 10.88
CA ALA A 58 -22.76 -29.63 10.89
C ALA A 58 -23.25 -28.89 12.16
N MET A 59 -24.50 -29.11 12.57
CA MET A 59 -25.05 -28.50 13.79
C MET A 59 -24.33 -28.97 15.06
N VAL A 60 -24.05 -30.27 15.19
CA VAL A 60 -23.31 -30.84 16.34
C VAL A 60 -21.87 -30.31 16.37
N MET A 61 -21.20 -30.26 15.22
CA MET A 61 -19.86 -29.70 15.10
C MET A 61 -19.83 -28.21 15.46
N ARG A 62 -20.81 -27.44 14.99
CA ARG A 62 -20.91 -26.01 15.34
C ARG A 62 -21.09 -25.81 16.83
N ARG A 63 -21.93 -26.62 17.49
CA ARG A 63 -22.18 -26.50 18.94
C ARG A 63 -20.98 -26.91 19.79
N THR A 64 -20.17 -27.85 19.32
CA THR A 64 -18.96 -28.34 20.01
C THR A 64 -17.78 -27.40 19.82
N VAL A 65 -17.56 -26.89 18.62
CA VAL A 65 -16.44 -25.99 18.30
C VAL A 65 -16.71 -24.55 18.77
N PHE A 66 -17.94 -24.07 18.63
CA PHE A 66 -18.35 -22.71 18.99
C PHE A 66 -19.46 -22.72 20.05
N PRO A 67 -19.19 -23.20 21.27
CA PRO A 67 -20.23 -23.37 22.29
C PRO A 67 -20.81 -22.04 22.78
N LEU A 68 -20.04 -20.96 22.73
CA LEU A 68 -20.46 -19.60 23.10
C LEU A 68 -20.68 -18.70 21.87
N GLY A 69 -20.72 -19.29 20.68
CA GLY A 69 -20.78 -18.55 19.42
C GLY A 69 -19.39 -18.08 18.95
N ARG A 70 -19.36 -16.93 18.28
CA ARG A 70 -18.20 -16.38 17.57
C ARG A 70 -17.54 -15.27 18.39
N PRO A 71 -16.46 -15.54 19.14
CA PRO A 71 -15.82 -14.53 19.97
C PRO A 71 -14.99 -13.52 19.16
N TYR A 72 -14.51 -13.90 17.97
CA TYR A 72 -13.63 -13.04 17.17
C TYR A 72 -14.40 -12.17 16.20
N VAL A 73 -14.05 -10.88 16.19
CA VAL A 73 -14.58 -9.84 15.30
C VAL A 73 -13.44 -9.27 14.46
N ILE A 74 -13.80 -8.57 13.40
CA ILE A 74 -12.85 -7.84 12.56
C ILE A 74 -12.12 -6.79 13.44
N PRO A 75 -10.82 -6.55 13.23
CA PRO A 75 -10.10 -5.47 13.92
C PRO A 75 -10.85 -4.14 13.81
N SER A 76 -10.80 -3.33 14.87
CA SER A 76 -11.48 -2.04 14.89
C SER A 76 -10.82 -1.03 13.93
N ASP A 77 -11.61 -0.12 13.38
CA ASP A 77 -11.11 0.94 12.50
C ASP A 77 -10.06 1.82 13.18
N ASN A 78 -10.22 2.10 14.48
CA ASN A 78 -9.25 2.86 15.26
C ASN A 78 -7.89 2.15 15.30
N LEU A 79 -7.88 0.84 15.54
CA LEU A 79 -6.65 0.04 15.54
C LEU A 79 -6.05 -0.03 14.12
N GLY A 80 -6.90 -0.14 13.09
CA GLY A 80 -6.47 -0.07 11.69
C GLY A 80 -5.81 1.28 11.36
N HIS A 81 -6.35 2.39 11.88
CA HIS A 81 -5.77 3.72 11.68
C HIS A 81 -4.41 3.87 12.36
N GLU A 82 -4.26 3.37 13.60
CA GLU A 82 -2.96 3.36 14.30
C GLU A 82 -1.91 2.56 13.53
N VAL A 83 -2.27 1.37 13.03
CA VAL A 83 -1.40 0.54 12.21
C VAL A 83 -1.02 1.24 10.90
N ALA A 84 -2.00 1.81 10.19
CA ALA A 84 -1.73 2.51 8.93
C ALA A 84 -0.77 3.70 9.14
N LYS A 85 -0.94 4.44 10.22
CA LYS A 85 -0.06 5.55 10.59
C LYS A 85 1.38 5.06 10.79
N LEU A 86 1.58 3.98 11.55
CA LEU A 86 2.91 3.39 11.80
C LEU A 86 3.61 2.93 10.52
N LEU A 87 2.86 2.48 9.51
CA LEU A 87 3.39 1.97 8.24
C LEU A 87 3.74 3.09 7.24
N ILE A 88 3.00 4.19 7.24
CA ILE A 88 3.15 5.30 6.29
C ILE A 88 4.13 6.36 6.81
N GLU A 89 4.17 6.59 8.11
CA GLU A 89 5.10 7.54 8.72
C GLU A 89 6.47 6.89 8.97
N PRO A 90 7.59 7.62 8.78
CA PRO A 90 8.89 7.16 9.24
C PRO A 90 8.84 6.91 10.75
N SER A 91 9.05 5.66 11.15
CA SER A 91 8.99 5.24 12.53
C SER A 91 9.98 4.11 12.80
N PRO A 92 10.51 3.99 14.03
CA PRO A 92 11.37 2.86 14.40
C PRO A 92 10.67 1.50 14.19
N THR A 93 9.35 1.47 14.31
CA THR A 93 8.51 0.31 14.02
C THR A 93 8.59 -0.10 12.56
N ARG A 94 8.48 0.87 11.64
CA ARG A 94 8.64 0.64 10.20
C ARG A 94 10.05 0.12 9.88
N ASP A 95 11.07 0.74 10.46
CA ASP A 95 12.47 0.33 10.25
C ASP A 95 12.75 -1.11 10.72
N ARG A 96 12.17 -1.51 11.86
CA ARG A 96 12.23 -2.90 12.33
C ARG A 96 11.44 -3.85 11.44
N LEU A 97 10.31 -3.42 10.90
CA LEU A 97 9.48 -4.24 10.03
C LEU A 97 10.16 -4.49 8.67
N THR A 98 10.88 -3.50 8.16
CA THR A 98 11.63 -3.58 6.89
C THR A 98 13.08 -4.04 7.09
N ALA A 99 13.50 -4.36 8.32
CA ALA A 99 14.85 -4.81 8.60
C ALA A 99 15.20 -6.06 7.78
N GLY A 100 16.32 -6.00 7.06
CA GLY A 100 16.79 -7.07 6.18
C GLY A 100 16.20 -7.04 4.77
N MET A 101 15.28 -6.12 4.47
CA MET A 101 14.86 -5.83 3.10
C MET A 101 15.92 -4.97 2.39
N TYR A 102 16.09 -5.18 1.08
CA TYR A 102 16.94 -4.31 0.27
C TYR A 102 16.20 -2.99 0.00
N LEU A 103 16.81 -1.89 0.45
CA LEU A 103 16.36 -0.53 0.17
C LEU A 103 17.38 0.13 -0.76
N SER A 104 16.97 0.35 -2.01
CA SER A 104 17.83 1.05 -2.97
C SER A 104 17.90 2.53 -2.62
N PRO A 105 19.10 3.15 -2.57
CA PRO A 105 19.22 4.59 -2.41
C PRO A 105 18.92 5.37 -3.69
N ALA A 106 18.68 4.68 -4.82
CA ALA A 106 18.46 5.32 -6.11
C ALA A 106 16.97 5.64 -6.33
N GLU A 107 16.66 6.90 -6.67
CA GLU A 107 15.30 7.34 -7.09
C GLU A 107 14.81 6.67 -8.38
N SER A 108 15.69 5.98 -9.12
CA SER A 108 15.32 5.20 -10.30
C SER A 108 14.74 3.82 -9.97
N ASP A 109 15.00 3.31 -8.77
CA ASP A 109 14.40 2.07 -8.28
C ASP A 109 13.04 2.37 -7.65
N VAL A 110 12.07 1.47 -7.81
CA VAL A 110 10.69 1.71 -7.33
C VAL A 110 10.65 1.88 -5.81
N VAL A 111 11.39 1.06 -5.07
CA VAL A 111 11.43 1.13 -3.61
C VAL A 111 12.16 2.40 -3.16
N GLY A 112 13.29 2.73 -3.80
CA GLY A 112 14.03 3.96 -3.53
C GLY A 112 13.25 5.25 -3.86
N ALA A 113 12.44 5.22 -4.92
CA ALA A 113 11.54 6.32 -5.28
C ALA A 113 10.46 6.56 -4.22
N ILE A 114 9.89 5.49 -3.65
CA ILE A 114 8.90 5.59 -2.56
C ILE A 114 9.53 6.24 -1.33
N GLU A 115 10.70 5.79 -0.88
CA GLU A 115 11.37 6.38 0.28
C GLU A 115 11.71 7.86 0.04
N SER A 116 12.25 8.18 -1.13
CA SER A 116 12.59 9.56 -1.51
C SER A 116 11.34 10.45 -1.57
N ALA A 117 10.21 9.93 -2.03
CA ALA A 117 8.94 10.64 -2.05
C ALA A 117 8.39 10.90 -0.64
N VAL A 118 8.52 9.93 0.28
CA VAL A 118 8.14 10.11 1.70
C VAL A 118 8.95 11.23 2.33
N GLU A 119 10.28 11.20 2.21
CA GLU A 119 11.16 12.24 2.75
C GLU A 119 10.86 13.62 2.16
N ALA A 120 10.72 13.72 0.83
CA ALA A 120 10.43 14.98 0.17
C ALA A 120 9.06 15.55 0.55
N THR A 121 8.05 14.67 0.74
CA THR A 121 6.72 15.08 1.18
C THR A 121 6.74 15.65 2.59
N LEU A 122 7.45 15.00 3.51
CA LEU A 122 7.62 15.50 4.88
C LEU A 122 8.35 16.85 4.93
N ALA A 123 9.35 17.05 4.07
CA ALA A 123 10.04 18.33 3.95
C ALA A 123 9.13 19.44 3.39
N ALA A 124 8.21 19.09 2.47
CA ALA A 124 7.29 20.04 1.85
C ALA A 124 6.05 20.36 2.72
N GLU A 125 5.61 19.45 3.59
CA GLU A 125 4.40 19.59 4.41
C GLU A 125 4.29 20.92 5.19
N PRO A 126 5.32 21.37 5.96
CA PRO A 126 5.23 22.64 6.68
C PRO A 126 5.16 23.86 5.74
N ILE A 127 5.76 23.76 4.55
CA ILE A 127 5.73 24.81 3.53
C ILE A 127 4.32 24.89 2.92
N GLU A 128 3.75 23.74 2.56
CA GLU A 128 2.38 23.67 2.03
C GLU A 128 1.33 24.10 3.05
N ALA A 129 1.54 23.82 4.35
CA ALA A 129 0.72 24.35 5.43
C ALA A 129 0.76 25.89 5.47
N ARG A 130 1.95 26.50 5.41
CA ARG A 130 2.10 27.97 5.34
C ARG A 130 1.43 28.58 4.11
N ILE A 131 1.58 27.94 2.95
CA ILE A 131 0.89 28.35 1.72
C ILE A 131 -0.63 28.29 1.92
N ARG A 132 -1.13 27.23 2.56
CA ARG A 132 -2.56 27.08 2.89
C ARG A 132 -3.08 28.20 3.77
N ASP A 133 -2.36 28.49 4.84
CA ASP A 133 -2.78 29.49 5.82
C ASP A 133 -2.69 30.91 5.24
N ALA A 134 -1.67 31.21 4.44
CA ALA A 134 -1.55 32.49 3.76
C ALA A 134 -2.68 32.73 2.73
N GLN A 135 -3.12 31.69 2.03
CA GLN A 135 -4.27 31.79 1.12
C GLN A 135 -5.58 32.02 1.90
N LYS A 136 -5.79 31.28 3.00
CA LYS A 136 -6.96 31.48 3.87
C LYS A 136 -6.99 32.90 4.46
N ALA A 137 -5.82 33.46 4.76
CA ALA A 137 -5.65 34.84 5.21
C ALA A 137 -5.79 35.89 4.09
N GLY A 138 -6.03 35.48 2.84
CA GLY A 138 -6.23 36.40 1.71
C GLY A 138 -4.96 37.10 1.23
N ARG A 139 -3.76 36.62 1.61
CA ARG A 139 -2.48 37.24 1.20
C ARG A 139 -2.21 37.10 -0.30
N PHE A 140 -2.77 36.08 -0.93
CA PHE A 140 -2.76 35.86 -2.37
C PHE A 140 -4.02 35.08 -2.77
N SER A 141 -4.36 35.14 -4.06
CA SER A 141 -5.42 34.34 -4.66
C SER A 141 -4.83 33.42 -5.73
N VAL A 142 -5.50 32.30 -5.96
CA VAL A 142 -5.11 31.31 -6.97
C VAL A 142 -6.25 31.22 -7.96
N LYS A 143 -5.95 31.41 -9.25
CA LYS A 143 -6.95 31.23 -10.30
C LYS A 143 -7.17 29.74 -10.56
N LEU A 144 -8.32 29.41 -11.16
CA LEU A 144 -8.61 28.02 -11.54
C LEU A 144 -7.55 27.54 -12.54
N GLY A 145 -6.88 26.43 -12.22
CA GLY A 145 -5.80 25.85 -13.04
C GLY A 145 -4.41 26.45 -12.80
N GLU A 146 -4.27 27.44 -11.93
CA GLU A 146 -2.97 28.01 -11.56
C GLU A 146 -2.30 27.20 -10.45
N ASP A 147 -0.98 27.01 -10.53
CA ASP A 147 -0.23 26.37 -9.45
C ASP A 147 -0.17 27.30 -8.23
N ARG A 148 -0.79 26.83 -7.15
CA ARG A 148 -0.80 27.49 -5.84
C ARG A 148 0.61 27.81 -5.32
N ALA A 149 1.58 26.92 -5.53
CA ALA A 149 2.94 27.13 -5.05
C ALA A 149 3.63 28.26 -5.82
N ALA A 150 3.41 28.34 -7.14
CA ALA A 150 3.93 29.42 -7.97
C ALA A 150 3.29 30.78 -7.61
N ALA A 151 1.97 30.79 -7.39
CA ALA A 151 1.26 32.00 -6.94
C ALA A 151 1.76 32.47 -5.56
N ALA A 152 2.03 31.54 -4.64
CA ALA A 152 2.59 31.85 -3.32
C ALA A 152 4.02 32.41 -3.40
N GLN A 153 4.85 31.90 -4.31
CA GLN A 153 6.18 32.44 -4.57
C GLN A 153 6.10 33.86 -5.16
N ALA A 154 5.22 34.10 -6.14
CA ALA A 154 5.01 35.41 -6.73
C ALA A 154 4.53 36.44 -5.69
N ALA A 155 3.71 36.00 -4.72
CA ALA A 155 3.28 36.81 -3.58
C ALA A 155 4.31 36.90 -2.44
N SER A 156 5.53 36.38 -2.62
CA SER A 156 6.61 36.37 -1.62
C SER A 156 6.23 35.71 -0.28
N VAL A 157 5.28 34.76 -0.30
CA VAL A 157 4.87 33.98 0.89
C VAL A 157 5.91 32.89 1.21
N ILE A 158 6.57 32.39 0.17
CA ILE A 158 7.63 31.39 0.22
C ILE A 158 8.83 31.86 -0.62
N THR A 159 10.01 31.34 -0.29
CA THR A 159 11.25 31.60 -1.04
C THR A 159 11.37 30.71 -2.28
N ALA A 160 12.35 31.00 -3.14
CA ALA A 160 12.65 30.16 -4.29
C ALA A 160 13.13 28.75 -3.88
N ASP A 161 13.88 28.64 -2.78
CA ASP A 161 14.34 27.35 -2.26
C ASP A 161 13.16 26.52 -1.72
N GLU A 162 12.25 27.16 -0.98
CA GLU A 162 11.02 26.52 -0.49
C GLU A 162 10.11 26.07 -1.64
N PHE A 163 10.00 26.87 -2.70
CA PHE A 163 9.27 26.48 -3.90
C PHE A 163 9.90 25.24 -4.57
N ALA A 164 11.23 25.19 -4.67
CA ALA A 164 11.93 24.03 -5.22
C ALA A 164 11.69 22.74 -4.41
N ILE A 165 11.59 22.84 -3.07
CA ILE A 165 11.26 21.70 -2.20
C ILE A 165 9.86 21.15 -2.53
N VAL A 166 8.86 22.03 -2.65
CA VAL A 166 7.48 21.63 -3.00
C VAL A 166 7.42 21.01 -4.40
N CYS A 167 8.11 21.60 -5.38
CA CYS A 167 8.19 21.03 -6.73
C CYS A 167 8.85 19.66 -6.75
N ARG A 168 9.93 19.47 -5.97
CA ARG A 168 10.60 18.16 -5.85
C ARG A 168 9.66 17.12 -5.25
N ALA A 169 8.97 17.44 -4.16
CA ALA A 169 8.03 16.54 -3.51
C ALA A 169 6.91 16.10 -4.47
N ARG A 170 6.32 17.05 -5.21
CA ARG A 170 5.30 16.75 -6.23
C ARG A 170 5.83 15.87 -7.35
N LYS A 171 7.02 16.17 -7.88
CA LYS A 171 7.65 15.36 -8.94
C LYS A 171 7.86 13.91 -8.50
N LEU A 172 8.35 13.71 -7.28
CA LEU A 172 8.58 12.36 -6.74
C LEU A 172 7.26 11.64 -6.44
N ALA A 173 6.27 12.36 -5.88
CA ALA A 173 4.93 11.81 -5.67
C ALA A 173 4.28 11.39 -7.01
N ASP A 174 4.35 12.24 -8.04
CA ASP A 174 3.84 11.92 -9.38
C ASP A 174 4.53 10.69 -9.98
N GLN A 175 5.84 10.55 -9.77
CA GLN A 175 6.59 9.37 -10.20
C GLN A 175 6.11 8.09 -9.50
N VAL A 176 5.86 8.15 -8.19
CA VAL A 176 5.38 7.00 -7.40
C VAL A 176 3.92 6.66 -7.69
N ILE A 177 3.06 7.67 -7.92
CA ILE A 177 1.64 7.47 -8.26
C ILE A 177 1.49 6.86 -9.66
N ARG A 178 2.43 7.14 -10.56
CA ARG A 178 2.50 6.58 -11.91
C ARG A 178 2.94 5.11 -11.89
N VAL A 179 2.17 4.28 -11.20
CA VAL A 179 2.23 2.82 -11.34
C VAL A 179 1.34 2.45 -12.53
N ASP A 180 1.86 1.65 -13.46
CA ASP A 180 1.13 1.16 -14.64
C ASP A 180 0.73 2.24 -15.68
N ASP A 181 1.60 3.22 -15.96
CA ASP A 181 1.45 4.09 -17.14
C ASP A 181 1.84 3.31 -18.40
N PHE A 182 0.89 2.51 -18.88
CA PHE A 182 1.01 1.82 -20.14
C PHE A 182 0.91 2.83 -21.28
N ALA A 183 1.77 2.68 -22.28
CA ALA A 183 1.62 3.45 -23.51
C ALA A 183 0.20 3.20 -24.08
N PRO A 184 -0.46 4.19 -24.70
CA PRO A 184 -1.84 4.05 -25.19
C PRO A 184 -2.04 2.91 -26.20
N ASP A 185 -0.94 2.39 -26.75
CA ASP A 185 -0.86 1.31 -27.72
C ASP A 185 -0.54 -0.07 -27.11
N LEU A 186 -0.46 -0.18 -25.78
CA LEU A 186 -0.20 -1.46 -25.11
C LEU A 186 -1.31 -2.47 -25.44
N GLY A 187 -0.94 -3.58 -26.10
CA GLY A 187 -1.87 -4.60 -26.60
C GLY A 187 -2.32 -4.42 -28.06
N VAL A 188 -2.09 -3.26 -28.68
CA VAL A 188 -2.43 -3.03 -30.10
C VAL A 188 -1.56 -3.88 -31.02
N SER A 189 -0.27 -4.07 -30.66
CA SER A 189 0.63 -4.95 -31.41
C SER A 189 0.32 -6.44 -31.26
N GLU A 190 -0.40 -6.86 -30.21
CA GLU A 190 -0.85 -8.25 -30.04
C GLU A 190 -2.19 -8.54 -30.73
N MET A 191 -2.98 -7.51 -31.02
CA MET A 191 -4.22 -7.62 -31.79
C MET A 191 -4.00 -7.63 -33.31
N GLN A 192 -2.78 -7.38 -33.78
CA GLN A 192 -2.45 -7.46 -35.20
C GLN A 192 -2.30 -8.94 -35.59
N PRO A 193 -3.17 -9.52 -36.45
CA PRO A 193 -2.93 -10.85 -36.98
C PRO A 193 -1.55 -10.86 -37.68
N PRO A 194 -0.77 -11.96 -37.57
CA PRO A 194 0.57 -12.00 -38.15
C PRO A 194 0.48 -11.62 -39.62
N ALA A 195 1.24 -10.59 -40.01
CA ALA A 195 1.29 -10.16 -41.39
C ALA A 195 1.65 -11.37 -42.27
N VAL A 196 0.74 -11.74 -43.16
CA VAL A 196 0.96 -12.81 -44.14
C VAL A 196 2.22 -12.46 -44.91
N SER A 197 3.31 -13.20 -44.69
CA SER A 197 4.52 -13.06 -45.48
C SER A 197 4.17 -13.28 -46.96
N PRO A 198 4.62 -12.40 -47.89
CA PRO A 198 4.39 -12.63 -49.30
C PRO A 198 5.04 -13.95 -49.72
N ALA A 199 4.28 -14.76 -50.44
CA ALA A 199 4.68 -16.08 -50.91
C ALA A 199 6.03 -16.01 -51.65
N PRO A 200 6.94 -16.99 -51.45
CA PRO A 200 8.22 -17.00 -52.13
C PRO A 200 8.00 -17.11 -53.66
N PRO A 201 8.83 -16.45 -54.48
CA PRO A 201 8.65 -16.45 -55.93
C PRO A 201 8.81 -17.88 -56.47
N ALA A 202 7.88 -18.26 -57.36
CA ALA A 202 7.88 -19.56 -58.01
C ALA A 202 9.22 -19.82 -58.73
N ARG A 203 9.88 -20.92 -58.35
CA ARG A 203 11.05 -21.45 -59.05
C ARG A 203 10.66 -21.74 -60.51
N LYS A 204 11.27 -21.05 -61.46
CA LYS A 204 11.21 -21.44 -62.88
C LYS A 204 11.82 -22.83 -63.03
N ALA A 205 11.02 -23.79 -63.47
CA ALA A 205 11.51 -25.09 -63.90
C ALA A 205 12.31 -24.90 -65.21
N ALA A 206 13.55 -25.37 -65.20
CA ALA A 206 14.35 -25.54 -66.40
C ALA A 206 14.09 -26.94 -66.95
N ALA A 207 13.50 -27.01 -68.15
CA ALA A 207 13.66 -28.05 -69.16
C ALA A 207 12.96 -27.57 -70.44
#